data_AF-A0A3M1ICF3-F1
#
_entry.id   AF-A0A3M1ICF3-F1
#
_cell.length_a   1.000
_cell.length_b   1.000
_cell.length_c   1.000
_cell.angle_alpha   90.00
_cell.angle_beta   90.00
_cell.angle_gamma   90.00
#
_symmetry.space_group_name_H-M   'P 1'
#
loop_
_entity.id
_entity.type
_entity.pdbx_description
1 polymer ?
#
loop_
_entity_poly.entity_id
_entity_poly.type
_entity_poly.pdbx_seq_one_letter_code
_entity_poly.pdbx_strand_id
1 'polypeptide(L)'
;MVEFFQLAGPVALTLNLATLLLGYYGARVLRLSKQQSTTVSIESGIQRGTLGTTVAATLIGNPVMTISAAIYSLIMFATAAGSIYLGQRTIPQVEETVSVEA
;
A
#
# COMPACT_ATOMS: atom_id res chain seq x y z
N MET A 1 2.97 20.31 12.53
CA MET A 1 3.15 18.91 12.06
C MET A 1 2.35 17.90 12.88
N VAL A 2 2.44 17.92 14.22
CA VAL A 2 1.64 17.03 15.09
C VAL A 2 0.14 17.17 14.83
N GLU A 3 -0.38 18.39 14.75
CA GLU A 3 -1.81 18.64 14.46
C GLU A 3 -2.26 18.08 13.10
N PHE A 4 -1.47 18.30 12.04
CA PHE A 4 -1.75 17.72 10.72
C PHE A 4 -1.80 16.19 10.76
N PHE A 5 -0.89 15.57 11.52
CA PHE A 5 -0.88 14.11 11.67
C PHE A 5 -2.10 13.62 12.49
N GLN A 6 -2.53 14.36 13.51
CA GLN A 6 -3.73 14.02 14.28
C GLN A 6 -5.01 14.08 13.41
N LEU A 7 -5.08 15.04 12.48
CA LEU A 7 -6.24 15.20 11.60
C LEU A 7 -6.20 14.24 10.40
N ALA A 8 -5.07 14.21 9.67
CA ALA A 8 -4.96 13.46 8.43
C ALA A 8 -4.53 12.00 8.65
N GLY A 9 -3.79 11.70 9.72
CA GLY A 9 -3.24 10.37 9.99
C GLY A 9 -4.29 9.28 10.13
N PRO A 10 -5.32 9.44 10.98
CA PRO A 10 -6.38 8.45 11.11
C PRO A 10 -7.10 8.19 9.78
N VAL A 11 -7.44 9.25 9.05
CA VAL A 11 -8.14 9.13 7.76
C VAL A 11 -7.25 8.47 6.71
N ALA A 12 -5.97 8.85 6.63
CA ALA A 12 -5.00 8.25 5.72
C ALA A 12 -4.77 6.76 6.03
N LEU A 13 -4.68 6.39 7.31
CA LEU A 13 -4.59 5.01 7.75
C LEU A 13 -5.86 4.22 7.38
N THR A 14 -7.04 4.75 7.66
CA THR A 14 -8.31 4.11 7.29
C THR A 14 -8.41 3.92 5.78
N LEU A 15 -8.05 4.93 4.99
CA LEU A 15 -8.03 4.84 3.53
C LEU A 15 -7.06 3.74 3.07
N ASN A 16 -5.85 3.70 3.61
CA ASN A 16 -4.85 2.73 3.22
C ASN A 16 -5.25 1.28 3.58
N LEU A 17 -5.81 1.07 4.78
CA LEU A 17 -6.32 -0.24 5.17
C LEU A 17 -7.52 -0.64 4.29
N ALA A 18 -8.40 0.30 3.97
CA ALA A 18 -9.52 0.04 3.07
C ALA A 18 -9.04 -0.38 1.68
N THR A 19 -8.04 0.30 1.10
CA THR A 19 -7.50 -0.07 -0.23
C THR A 19 -6.76 -1.41 -0.21
N LEU A 20 -6.00 -1.71 0.85
CA LEU A 20 -5.38 -3.02 1.04
C LEU A 20 -6.43 -4.14 1.10
N LEU A 21 -7.49 -3.95 1.90
CA LEU A 21 -8.57 -4.94 2.04
C LEU A 21 -9.36 -5.10 0.75
N LEU A 22 -9.72 -3.99 0.09
CA LEU A 22 -10.44 -4.02 -1.19
C LEU A 22 -9.60 -4.70 -2.29
N GLY A 23 -8.30 -4.43 -2.36
CA GLY A 23 -7.40 -5.10 -3.30
C GLY A 23 -7.30 -6.60 -3.04
N TYR A 24 -7.16 -7.00 -1.76
CA TYR A 24 -7.09 -8.41 -1.39
C TYR A 24 -8.40 -9.15 -1.67
N TYR A 25 -9.50 -8.67 -1.10
CA TYR A 25 -10.81 -9.33 -1.26
C TYR A 25 -11.32 -9.25 -2.69
N GLY A 26 -11.06 -8.16 -3.41
CA GLY A 26 -11.35 -8.04 -4.84
C GLY A 26 -10.64 -9.13 -5.65
N ALA A 27 -9.33 -9.34 -5.42
CA ALA A 27 -8.60 -10.42 -6.06
C ALA A 27 -9.12 -11.82 -5.67
N ARG A 28 -9.55 -11.99 -4.41
CA ARG A 28 -10.18 -13.25 -3.94
C ARG A 28 -11.53 -13.53 -4.59
N VAL A 29 -12.37 -12.51 -4.80
CA VAL A 29 -13.64 -12.62 -5.54
C VAL A 29 -13.38 -13.05 -6.98
N LEU A 30 -12.31 -12.53 -7.59
CA LEU A 30 -11.83 -12.92 -8.92
C LEU A 30 -11.09 -14.28 -8.93
N ARG A 31 -11.05 -14.99 -7.80
CA ARG A 31 -10.44 -16.32 -7.63
C ARG A 31 -8.94 -16.39 -7.94
N LEU A 32 -8.21 -15.29 -7.76
CA LEU A 32 -6.74 -15.27 -7.90
C LEU A 32 -6.07 -16.10 -6.80
N SER A 33 -4.84 -16.55 -7.07
CA SER A 33 -4.01 -17.24 -6.09
C SER A 33 -3.74 -16.35 -4.88
N LYS A 34 -3.35 -16.95 -3.76
CA LYS A 34 -3.03 -16.18 -2.53
C LYS A 34 -1.83 -15.24 -2.72
N GLN A 35 -0.84 -15.68 -3.50
CA GLN A 35 0.31 -14.87 -3.91
C GLN A 35 -0.17 -13.65 -4.70
N GLN A 36 -0.94 -13.88 -5.77
CA GLN A 36 -1.47 -12.82 -6.62
C GLN A 36 -2.40 -11.87 -5.85
N SER A 37 -3.26 -12.39 -4.95
CA SER A 37 -4.16 -11.56 -4.15
C SER A 37 -3.41 -10.64 -3.20
N THR A 38 -2.28 -11.12 -2.65
CA THR A 38 -1.40 -10.31 -1.80
C THR A 38 -0.68 -9.25 -2.64
N THR A 39 -0.19 -9.60 -3.82
CA THR A 39 0.38 -8.63 -4.76
C THR A 39 -0.61 -7.54 -5.12
N VAL A 40 -1.85 -7.89 -5.51
CA VAL A 40 -2.90 -6.92 -5.85
C VAL A 40 -3.25 -6.02 -4.68
N SER A 41 -3.34 -6.60 -3.46
CA SER A 41 -3.54 -5.82 -2.24
C SER A 41 -2.46 -4.77 -2.05
N ILE A 42 -1.17 -5.16 -2.14
CA ILE A 42 -0.03 -4.27 -1.95
C ILE A 42 0.04 -3.19 -3.05
N GLU A 43 -0.13 -3.54 -4.32
CA GLU A 43 -0.15 -2.59 -5.44
C GLU A 43 -1.30 -1.58 -5.33
N SER A 44 -2.43 -1.99 -4.76
CA SER A 44 -3.58 -1.10 -4.53
C SER A 44 -3.40 -0.21 -3.30
N GLY A 45 -2.76 -0.74 -2.25
CA GLY A 45 -2.51 -0.04 -0.99
C GLY A 45 -1.37 0.97 -1.09
N ILE A 46 -0.28 0.60 -1.75
CA ILE A 46 0.87 1.48 -1.96
C ILE A 46 0.60 2.34 -3.19
N GLN A 47 0.36 3.62 -2.97
CA GLN A 47 0.16 4.58 -4.05
C GLN A 47 1.46 5.30 -4.40
N ARG A 48 1.51 5.97 -5.56
CA ARG A 48 2.64 6.82 -5.96
C ARG A 48 2.66 8.13 -5.17
N GLY A 49 3.16 8.08 -3.94
CA GLY A 49 3.24 9.21 -3.02
C GLY A 49 3.92 10.46 -3.58
N THR A 50 5.00 10.29 -4.36
CA THR A 50 5.70 11.39 -5.04
C THR A 50 4.79 12.13 -6.01
N LEU A 51 4.07 11.40 -6.87
CA LEU A 51 3.14 12.03 -7.82
C LEU A 51 2.02 12.77 -7.08
N GLY A 52 1.44 12.17 -6.04
CA GLY A 52 0.41 12.82 -5.24
C GLY A 52 0.89 14.11 -4.59
N THR A 53 2.10 14.07 -4.01
CA THR A 53 2.72 15.25 -3.38
C THR A 53 3.04 16.33 -4.42
N THR A 54 3.61 15.97 -5.57
CA THR A 54 3.89 16.90 -6.67
C THR A 54 2.62 17.56 -7.17
N VAL A 55 1.56 16.79 -7.46
CA VAL A 55 0.28 17.34 -7.92
C VAL A 55 -0.33 18.30 -6.90
N ALA A 56 -0.33 17.94 -5.62
CA ALA A 56 -0.85 18.81 -4.56
C ALA A 56 -0.04 20.11 -4.43
N ALA A 57 1.30 20.02 -4.56
CA ALA A 57 2.19 21.15 -4.40
C ALA A 57 2.23 22.09 -5.61
N THR A 58 2.20 21.55 -6.84
CA THR A 58 2.45 22.34 -8.06
C THR A 58 1.17 22.65 -8.82
N LEU A 59 0.33 21.64 -9.07
CA LEU A 59 -0.86 21.81 -9.90
C LEU A 59 -2.00 22.41 -9.10
N ILE A 60 -2.22 21.91 -7.88
CA ILE A 60 -3.26 22.43 -6.98
C ILE A 60 -2.74 23.63 -6.20
N GLY A 61 -1.46 23.63 -5.83
CA GLY A 61 -0.84 24.73 -5.07
C GLY A 61 -1.33 24.84 -3.63
N ASN A 62 -1.80 23.74 -3.01
CA ASN A 62 -2.36 23.75 -1.66
C ASN A 62 -1.45 23.02 -0.65
N PRO A 63 -0.78 23.75 0.27
CA PRO A 63 0.13 23.14 1.25
C PRO A 63 -0.53 22.12 2.19
N VAL A 64 -1.81 22.32 2.56
CA VAL A 64 -2.55 21.40 3.45
C VAL A 64 -2.76 20.05 2.77
N MET A 65 -3.07 20.05 1.47
CA MET A 65 -3.21 18.83 0.68
C MET A 65 -1.84 18.14 0.47
N THR A 66 -0.78 18.93 0.25
CA THR A 66 0.59 18.41 0.11
C THR A 66 1.04 17.67 1.37
N ILE A 67 0.80 18.25 2.56
CA ILE A 67 1.14 17.60 3.83
C ILE A 67 0.34 16.31 4.00
N SER A 68 -0.94 16.31 3.62
CA SER A 68 -1.79 15.11 3.69
C SER A 68 -1.27 13.97 2.79
N ALA A 69 -0.85 14.28 1.56
CA ALA A 69 -0.22 13.31 0.64
C ALA A 69 1.11 12.75 1.19
N ALA A 70 1.93 13.59 1.83
CA ALA A 70 3.16 13.16 2.48
C ALA A 70 2.88 12.24 3.69
N ILE A 71 1.88 12.55 4.51
CA ILE A 71 1.46 11.71 5.64
C ILE A 71 0.99 10.33 5.16
N TYR A 72 0.15 10.28 4.12
CA TYR A 72 -0.27 9.01 3.52
C TYR A 72 0.95 8.20 3.05
N SER A 73 1.92 8.87 2.40
CA SER A 73 3.14 8.23 1.89
C SER A 73 3.98 7.59 2.99
N LEU A 74 4.01 8.19 4.19
CA LEU A 74 4.67 7.59 5.34
C LEU A 74 3.90 6.38 5.89
N ILE A 75 2.59 6.53 6.07
CA ILE A 75 1.72 5.49 6.64
C ILE A 75 1.71 4.24 5.76
N MET A 76 1.60 4.39 4.43
CA MET A 76 1.51 3.26 3.50
C MET A 76 2.74 2.34 3.56
N PHE A 77 3.93 2.85 3.89
CA PHE A 77 5.11 2.00 4.06
C PHE A 77 5.04 1.15 5.33
N ALA A 78 4.55 1.72 6.43
CA ALA A 78 4.39 0.99 7.69
C ALA A 78 3.35 -0.12 7.57
N THR A 79 2.19 0.17 6.96
CA THR A 79 1.13 -0.81 6.75
C THR A 79 1.50 -1.87 5.72
N ALA A 80 2.23 -1.51 4.65
CA ALA A 80 2.75 -2.46 3.68
C ALA A 80 3.74 -3.43 4.32
N ALA A 81 4.69 -2.94 5.12
CA ALA A 81 5.63 -3.80 5.84
C ALA A 81 4.89 -4.81 6.74
N GLY A 82 3.87 -4.35 7.49
CA GLY A 82 3.02 -5.23 8.30
C GLY A 82 2.26 -6.26 7.45
N SER A 83 1.69 -5.85 6.33
CA SER A 83 0.91 -6.72 5.43
C SER A 83 1.78 -7.78 4.76
N ILE A 84 2.99 -7.40 4.32
CA ILE A 84 3.98 -8.32 3.74
C ILE A 84 4.42 -9.35 4.79
N TYR A 85 4.73 -8.89 6.01
CA TYR A 85 5.11 -9.78 7.11
C TYR A 85 4.05 -10.84 7.41
N LEU A 86 2.77 -10.44 7.42
CA LEU A 86 1.64 -11.37 7.57
C LEU A 86 1.51 -12.31 6.37
N GLY A 87 1.71 -11.81 5.14
CA GLY A 87 1.67 -12.59 3.92
C GLY A 87 2.74 -13.70 3.88
N GLN A 88 3.98 -13.39 4.27
CA GLN A 88 5.10 -14.32 4.29
C GLN A 88 4.84 -15.56 5.16
N ARG A 89 4.14 -15.40 6.28
CA ARG A 89 3.79 -16.53 7.16
C ARG A 89 2.77 -17.48 6.54
N THR A 90 2.04 -17.03 5.53
CA THR A 90 0.86 -17.75 5.04
C THR A 90 0.95 -18.18 3.58
N ILE A 91 2.02 -17.78 2.88
CA ILE A 91 2.28 -18.08 1.49
C ILE A 91 3.50 -19.00 1.43
N PRO A 92 3.35 -20.25 0.96
CA PRO A 92 4.49 -21.11 0.68
C PRO A 92 5.42 -20.41 -0.30
N GLN A 93 6.71 -20.35 0.04
CA GLN A 93 7.73 -19.82 -0.85
C GLN A 93 7.88 -20.83 -2.00
N VAL A 94 7.84 -20.33 -3.23
CA VAL A 94 8.15 -21.16 -4.40
C VAL A 94 9.64 -21.45 -4.30
N GLU A 95 9.99 -22.69 -3.98
CA GLU A 95 11.38 -23.14 -4.02
C GLU A 95 11.78 -23.15 -5.49
N GLU A 96 12.68 -22.25 -5.86
CA GLU A 96 13.21 -22.13 -7.21
C GLU A 96 14.04 -23.39 -7.46
N THR A 97 13.42 -24.43 -8.02
CA THR A 97 14.13 -25.61 -8.49
C THR A 97 14.94 -25.18 -9.70
N VAL A 98 16.17 -24.73 -9.44
CA VAL A 98 17.19 -24.47 -10.44
C VAL A 98 17.59 -25.83 -11.03
N SER A 99 16.79 -26.32 -11.97
CA SER A 99 17.22 -27.32 -12.94
C SER A 99 18.14 -26.61 -13.93
N VAL A 100 19.37 -26.33 -13.48
CA VAL A 100 20.50 -26.21 -14.39
C VAL A 100 20.71 -27.61 -14.92
N GLU A 101 20.08 -27.89 -16.06
CA GLU A 101 20.45 -29.04 -16.87
C GLU A 101 21.93 -28.87 -17.27
N ALA A 102 22.71 -29.87 -16.87
CA ALA A 102 24.14 -30.03 -17.09
C ALA A 102 24.46 -30.55 -18.50
#